data_AF-A0A562WKV5-F1
#
_entry.id   AF-A0A562WKV5-F1
#
_cell.length_a   1.000
_cell.length_b   1.000
_cell.length_c   1.000
_cell.angle_alpha   90.00
_cell.angle_beta   90.00
_cell.angle_gamma   90.00
#
_symmetry.space_group_name_H-M   'P 1'
#
loop_
_entity.id
_entity.type
_entity.pdbx_description
1 polymer ?
#
loop_
_entity_poly.entity_id
_entity_poly.type
_entity_poly.pdbx_seq_one_letter_code
_entity_poly.pdbx_strand_id
1 'polypeptide(L)'
;MRAIIRRTVAIGRHAIVTVRQSPAQPVRPGGGRPRGTAYRSGAVGPLRPWQVRDRLFTPRGRHGVDATEVRAFLDRVADDLTALYAEVARTHAEAERIRTALREWQTEVARRELAGAR
;
A
#
# COMPACT_ATOMS: atom_id res chain seq x y z
N MET A 1 47.32 10.53 0.57
CA MET A 1 46.74 9.16 0.52
C MET A 1 45.93 8.90 1.78
N ARG A 2 44.59 9.00 1.74
CA ARG A 2 43.69 8.52 2.80
C ARG A 2 42.43 7.93 2.16
N ALA A 3 42.21 6.64 2.40
CA ALA A 3 41.16 5.84 1.79
C ALA A 3 39.79 6.17 2.42
N ILE A 4 38.83 6.56 1.59
CA ILE A 4 37.43 6.74 1.98
C ILE A 4 36.74 5.39 1.82
N ILE A 5 36.41 4.75 2.95
CA ILE A 5 35.59 3.55 3.00
C ILE A 5 34.20 3.89 2.47
N ARG A 6 33.94 3.56 1.20
CA ARG A 6 32.58 3.53 0.64
C ARG A 6 31.82 2.38 1.29
N ARG A 7 31.10 2.65 2.37
CA ARG A 7 30.12 1.71 2.91
C ARG A 7 28.84 1.81 2.06
N THR A 8 28.73 0.96 1.05
CA THR A 8 27.49 0.74 0.32
C THR A 8 26.51 0.01 1.23
N VAL A 9 25.59 0.74 1.86
CA VAL A 9 24.41 0.14 2.47
C VAL A 9 23.43 -0.19 1.34
N ALA A 10 23.49 -1.42 0.84
CA ALA A 10 22.44 -1.98 0.00
C ALA A 10 21.21 -2.24 0.89
N ILE A 11 20.40 -1.21 1.10
CA ILE A 11 19.08 -1.37 1.72
C ILE A 11 18.21 -2.16 0.76
N GLY A 12 17.75 -3.32 1.24
CA GLY A 12 16.91 -4.26 0.52
C GLY A 12 15.76 -3.56 -0.20
N ARG A 13 15.73 -3.78 -1.52
CA ARG A 13 14.66 -3.36 -2.42
C ARG A 13 13.42 -4.22 -2.14
N HIS A 14 12.61 -3.83 -1.16
CA HIS A 14 11.19 -4.18 -1.21
C HIS A 14 10.50 -3.10 -2.04
N ALA A 15 10.51 -3.34 -3.35
CA ALA A 15 9.79 -2.54 -4.31
C ALA A 15 8.30 -2.61 -3.97
N ILE A 16 7.78 -1.56 -3.32
CA ILE A 16 6.35 -1.27 -3.34
C ILE A 16 6.02 -1.04 -4.81
N VAL A 17 5.37 -2.03 -5.41
CA VAL A 17 4.89 -2.02 -6.79
C VAL A 17 3.95 -0.83 -6.93
N THR A 18 4.49 0.30 -7.36
CA THR A 18 3.72 1.44 -7.83
C THR A 18 3.21 1.04 -9.21
N VAL A 19 1.97 0.55 -9.27
CA VAL A 19 1.27 0.33 -10.53
C VAL A 19 1.07 1.68 -11.19
N ARG A 20 1.97 1.98 -12.13
CA ARG A 20 1.85 3.04 -13.13
C ARG A 20 0.58 2.76 -13.95
N GLN A 21 -0.45 3.57 -13.76
CA GLN A 21 -1.62 3.59 -14.62
C GLN A 21 -1.21 4.12 -15.99
N SER A 22 -1.35 3.31 -17.03
CA SER A 22 -1.34 3.76 -18.44
C SER A 22 -2.71 3.49 -19.06
N PRO A 23 -3.22 4.39 -19.92
CA PRO A 23 -4.64 4.42 -20.26
C PRO A 23 -4.98 3.64 -21.53
N ALA A 24 -6.22 3.13 -21.52
CA ALA A 24 -7.12 2.81 -22.63
C ALA A 24 -6.65 1.86 -23.76
N GLN A 25 -7.36 0.72 -23.88
CA GLN A 25 -7.67 0.14 -25.18
C GLN A 25 -9.12 -0.40 -25.23
N PRO A 26 -9.75 -0.41 -26.42
CA PRO A 26 -11.21 -0.50 -26.59
C PRO A 26 -11.72 -1.94 -26.63
N VAL A 27 -12.88 -2.16 -26.01
CA VAL A 27 -13.54 -3.48 -25.88
C VAL A 27 -14.45 -3.74 -27.09
N ARG A 28 -14.28 -4.89 -27.74
CA ARG A 28 -15.27 -5.44 -28.70
C ARG A 28 -16.30 -6.31 -27.96
N PRO A 29 -17.61 -6.25 -28.29
CA PRO A 29 -18.62 -7.01 -27.57
C PRO A 29 -18.79 -8.40 -28.21
N GLY A 30 -18.34 -9.44 -27.52
CA GLY A 30 -18.62 -10.83 -27.86
C GLY A 30 -19.43 -11.48 -26.74
N GLY A 31 -20.72 -11.73 -27.00
CA GLY A 31 -21.65 -12.29 -26.04
C GLY A 31 -21.30 -13.71 -25.60
N GLY A 32 -21.19 -13.90 -24.29
CA GLY A 32 -21.11 -15.20 -23.64
C GLY A 32 -21.69 -15.10 -22.23
N ARG A 33 -22.67 -15.95 -21.90
CA ARG A 33 -23.32 -16.00 -20.58
C ARG A 33 -22.27 -16.16 -19.47
N PRO A 34 -22.26 -15.35 -18.41
CA PRO A 34 -21.26 -15.46 -17.35
C PRO A 34 -21.55 -16.66 -16.46
N ARG A 35 -20.86 -17.77 -16.73
CA ARG A 35 -20.76 -18.92 -15.83
C ARG A 35 -19.71 -18.58 -14.77
N GLY A 36 -20.16 -18.17 -13.58
CA GLY A 36 -19.37 -18.25 -12.34
C GLY A 36 -18.16 -17.32 -12.16
N THR A 37 -18.04 -16.20 -12.86
CA THR A 37 -16.92 -15.24 -12.67
C THR A 37 -17.25 -14.18 -11.61
N ALA A 38 -17.43 -14.58 -10.36
CA ALA A 38 -17.74 -13.66 -9.26
C ALA A 38 -16.59 -13.50 -8.26
N TYR A 39 -15.38 -13.12 -8.71
CA TYR A 39 -14.48 -12.25 -7.93
C TYR A 39 -13.37 -11.66 -8.81
N ARG A 40 -13.74 -10.92 -9.85
CA ARG A 40 -12.81 -9.97 -10.47
C ARG A 40 -13.38 -8.57 -10.30
N SER A 41 -13.43 -8.10 -9.05
CA SER A 41 -13.68 -6.69 -8.78
C SER A 41 -12.52 -5.90 -9.35
N GLY A 42 -12.79 -5.07 -10.36
CA GLY A 42 -11.84 -4.17 -11.03
C GLY A 42 -11.28 -3.05 -10.14
N ALA A 43 -11.19 -3.25 -8.82
CA ALA A 43 -10.48 -2.38 -7.92
C ALA A 43 -9.00 -2.80 -7.92
N VAL A 44 -8.21 -2.17 -8.79
CA VAL A 44 -6.75 -2.31 -8.79
C VAL A 44 -6.21 -1.53 -7.58
N GLY A 45 -6.30 -2.12 -6.38
CA GLY A 45 -5.81 -1.51 -5.16
C GLY A 45 -6.05 -2.38 -3.91
N PRO A 46 -5.24 -2.19 -2.86
CA PRO A 46 -5.46 -2.89 -1.59
C PRO A 46 -6.85 -2.57 -1.02
N LEU A 47 -7.55 -3.61 -0.56
CA LEU A 47 -8.82 -3.48 0.15
C LEU A 47 -8.61 -2.58 1.37
N ARG A 48 -9.57 -1.73 1.68
CA ARG A 48 -9.53 -0.93 2.91
C ARG A 48 -10.81 -1.06 3.73
N PRO A 49 -10.80 -0.57 4.98
CA PRO A 49 -11.83 -0.88 5.97
C PRO A 49 -13.28 -0.63 5.55
N TRP A 50 -13.62 0.59 5.11
CA TRP A 50 -14.96 0.93 4.59
C TRP A 50 -15.50 0.01 3.48
N GLN A 51 -14.68 -0.42 2.51
CA GLN A 51 -15.06 -1.39 1.47
C GLN A 51 -15.40 -2.78 2.05
N VAL A 52 -14.80 -3.14 3.19
CA VAL A 52 -15.12 -4.39 3.89
C VAL A 52 -16.46 -4.26 4.62
N ARG A 53 -16.66 -3.15 5.34
CA ARG A 53 -17.92 -2.85 6.04
C ARG A 53 -19.10 -2.79 5.07
N ASP A 54 -18.93 -2.10 3.96
CA ASP A 54 -19.99 -1.88 2.97
C ASP A 54 -20.15 -3.04 1.98
N ARG A 55 -19.41 -4.15 2.17
CA ARG A 55 -19.51 -5.30 1.28
C ARG A 55 -20.89 -5.95 1.44
N LEU A 56 -21.59 -6.03 0.31
CA LEU A 56 -22.83 -6.78 0.16
C LEU A 56 -22.57 -8.09 -0.58
N PHE A 57 -23.16 -9.16 -0.06
CA PHE A 57 -23.13 -10.48 -0.68
C PHE A 57 -24.49 -10.82 -1.26
N THR A 58 -24.50 -11.48 -2.41
CA THR A 58 -25.73 -12.00 -3.00
C THR A 58 -26.24 -13.17 -2.14
N PRO A 59 -27.49 -13.14 -1.67
CA PRO A 59 -28.07 -14.25 -0.90
C PRO A 59 -28.03 -15.56 -1.68
N ARG A 60 -27.57 -16.64 -1.05
CA ARG A 60 -27.43 -17.98 -1.66
C ARG A 60 -28.39 -18.98 -1.00
N GLY A 61 -29.69 -18.72 -1.08
CA GLY A 61 -30.76 -19.68 -0.76
C GLY A 61 -30.66 -20.35 0.63
N ARG A 62 -31.21 -21.56 0.76
CA ARG A 62 -31.38 -22.29 2.04
C ARG A 62 -30.09 -22.85 2.67
N HIS A 63 -28.96 -22.75 1.98
CA HIS A 63 -27.66 -23.27 2.44
C HIS A 63 -26.59 -22.17 2.50
N GLY A 64 -27.00 -20.92 2.70
CA GLY A 64 -26.10 -19.79 2.90
C GLY A 64 -25.57 -19.73 4.34
N VAL A 65 -24.42 -19.07 4.51
CA VAL A 65 -23.90 -18.66 5.82
C VAL A 65 -24.83 -17.61 6.43
N ASP A 66 -24.93 -17.56 7.77
CA ASP A 66 -25.70 -16.53 8.45
C ASP A 66 -25.14 -15.13 8.12
N ALA A 67 -26.00 -14.26 7.58
CA ALA A 67 -25.63 -12.91 7.20
C ALA A 67 -25.17 -12.08 8.41
N THR A 68 -25.69 -12.36 9.60
CA THR A 68 -25.34 -11.65 10.83
C THR A 68 -23.93 -12.01 11.28
N GLU A 69 -23.61 -13.30 11.29
CA GLU A 69 -22.26 -13.79 11.62
C GLU A 69 -21.23 -13.25 10.62
N VAL A 70 -21.55 -13.29 9.33
CA VAL A 70 -20.68 -12.72 8.28
C VAL A 70 -20.48 -11.22 8.50
N ARG A 71 -21.51 -10.46 8.86
CA ARG A 71 -21.39 -9.02 9.14
C ARG A 71 -20.45 -8.77 10.31
N ALA A 72 -20.64 -9.46 11.44
CA ALA A 72 -19.80 -9.32 12.62
C ALA A 72 -18.33 -9.68 12.34
N PHE A 73 -18.09 -10.71 11.54
CA PHE A 73 -16.74 -11.06 11.10
C PHE A 73 -16.11 -9.95 10.23
N LEU A 74 -16.86 -9.42 9.27
CA LEU A 74 -16.38 -8.34 8.41
C LEU A 74 -16.08 -7.06 9.17
N ASP A 75 -16.84 -6.74 10.22
CA ASP A 75 -16.57 -5.58 11.07
C ASP A 75 -15.22 -5.74 11.79
N ARG A 76 -14.96 -6.92 12.36
CA ARG A 76 -13.65 -7.23 12.95
C ARG A 76 -12.52 -7.13 11.94
N VAL A 77 -12.69 -7.69 10.74
CA VAL A 77 -11.70 -7.59 9.67
C VAL A 77 -11.44 -6.14 9.28
N ALA A 78 -12.47 -5.30 9.23
CA ALA A 78 -12.32 -3.88 8.93
C ALA A 78 -11.54 -3.13 10.03
N ASP A 79 -11.78 -3.48 11.29
CA ASP A 79 -11.05 -2.91 12.43
C ASP A 79 -9.57 -3.33 12.42
N ASP A 80 -9.30 -4.62 12.16
CA ASP A 80 -7.93 -5.13 12.02
C ASP A 80 -7.19 -4.44 10.86
N LEU A 81 -7.84 -4.28 9.70
CA LEU A 81 -7.29 -3.52 8.58
C LEU A 81 -7.02 -2.05 8.96
N THR A 82 -7.89 -1.44 9.75
CA THR A 82 -7.70 -0.07 10.23
C THR A 82 -6.44 0.03 11.08
N ALA A 83 -6.26 -0.90 12.02
CA ALA A 83 -5.08 -0.98 12.86
C ALA A 83 -3.80 -1.19 12.02
N LEU A 84 -3.82 -2.14 11.09
CA LEU A 84 -2.67 -2.41 10.22
C LEU A 84 -2.26 -1.20 9.37
N TYR A 85 -3.21 -0.49 8.77
CA TYR A 85 -2.88 0.72 8.01
C TYR A 85 -2.34 1.85 8.89
N ALA A 86 -2.82 1.95 10.14
CA ALA A 86 -2.26 2.89 11.11
C ALA A 86 -0.80 2.55 11.43
N GLU A 87 -0.46 1.28 11.65
CA GLU A 87 0.92 0.84 11.89
C GLU A 87 1.86 1.16 10.71
N VAL A 88 1.39 0.88 9.49
CA VAL A 88 2.14 1.21 8.27
C VAL A 88 2.37 2.71 8.16
N ALA A 89 1.35 3.52 8.42
CA ALA A 89 1.47 4.98 8.42
C ALA A 89 2.48 5.47 9.48
N ARG A 90 2.46 4.89 10.69
CA ARG A 90 3.45 5.22 11.75
C ARG A 90 4.87 4.87 11.32
N THR A 91 5.06 3.70 10.72
CA THR A 91 6.37 3.26 10.22
C THR A 91 6.90 4.18 9.13
N HIS A 92 6.05 4.58 8.19
CA HIS A 92 6.44 5.53 7.16
C HIS A 92 6.76 6.91 7.72
N ALA A 93 5.96 7.40 8.68
CA ALA A 93 6.25 8.67 9.35
C ALA A 93 7.61 8.65 10.04
N GLU A 94 7.97 7.55 10.70
CA GLU A 94 9.28 7.40 11.33
C GLU A 94 10.42 7.38 10.29
N ALA A 95 10.24 6.64 9.20
CA ALA A 95 11.20 6.62 8.12
C ALA A 95 11.39 8.00 7.45
N GLU A 96 10.33 8.82 7.35
CA GLU A 96 10.42 10.20 6.86
C GLU A 96 11.16 11.11 7.84
N ARG A 97 10.94 10.97 9.16
CA ARG A 97 11.69 11.72 10.18
C ARG A 97 13.19 11.43 10.08
N ILE A 98 13.58 10.16 9.99
CA ILE A 98 14.98 9.75 9.86
C ILE A 98 15.59 10.33 8.57
N ARG A 99 14.87 10.23 7.44
CA ARG A 99 15.33 10.80 6.16
C ARG A 99 15.50 12.32 6.23
N THR A 100 14.59 13.01 6.91
CA THR A 100 14.64 14.46 7.09
C THR A 100 15.85 14.86 7.92
N ALA A 101 16.06 14.23 9.08
CA ALA A 101 17.23 14.48 9.93
C ALA A 101 18.55 14.22 9.19
N LEU A 102 18.62 13.14 8.40
CA LEU A 102 19.78 12.85 7.57
C LEU A 102 20.02 13.95 6.52
N ARG A 103 18.95 14.44 5.88
CA ARG A 103 19.04 15.49 4.87
C ARG A 103 19.52 16.81 5.46
N GLU A 104 19.03 17.16 6.65
CA GLU A 104 19.46 18.35 7.39
C GLU A 104 20.94 18.27 7.75
N TRP A 105 21.37 17.15 8.31
CA TRP A 105 22.78 16.92 8.63
C TRP A 105 23.68 16.99 7.39
N GLN A 106 23.29 16.35 6.29
CA GLN A 106 24.04 16.42 5.02
C GLN A 106 24.14 17.86 4.48
N THR A 107 23.07 18.65 4.65
CA THR A 107 23.05 20.05 4.22
C THR A 107 23.99 20.91 5.06
N GLU A 108 23.99 20.71 6.38
CA GLU A 108 24.89 21.40 7.30
C GLU A 108 26.36 21.07 7.03
N VAL A 109 26.67 19.78 6.83
CA VAL A 109 28.03 19.34 6.44
C VAL A 109 28.46 20.00 5.13
N ALA A 110 27.62 19.97 4.09
CA ALA A 110 27.93 20.60 2.81
C ALA A 110 28.18 22.11 2.93
N ARG A 111 27.41 22.82 3.78
CA ARG A 111 27.63 24.25 4.04
C ARG A 111 28.99 24.51 4.70
N ARG A 112 29.39 23.68 5.67
CA ARG A 112 30.68 23.81 6.35
C ARG A 112 31.85 23.58 5.40
N GLU A 113 31.76 22.55 4.55
CA GLU A 113 32.77 22.28 3.52
C GLU A 113 32.91 23.46 2.53
N LEU A 114 31.80 24.07 2.11
CA LEU A 114 31.81 25.25 1.24
C LEU A 114 32.36 26.51 1.95
N ALA A 115 32.16 26.64 3.26
CA ALA A 115 32.67 27.76 4.04
C ALA A 115 34.17 27.65 4.34
N GLY A 116 34.69 26.43 4.51
CA GLY A 116 36.13 26.17 4.70
C GLY A 116 36.97 26.15 3.42
N ALA A 117 36.32 26.13 2.25
CA ALA A 117 36.97 26.22 0.94
C ALA A 117 37.16 27.67 0.43
N ARG A 118 36.76 28.67 1.21
CA ARG A 118 37.01 30.10 0.97
C ARG A 118 38.12 30.62 1.88
#